data_AF-A0A4P6ETQ4-F1
#
_entry.id   AF-A0A4P6ETQ4-F1
#
_cell.length_a   1.000
_cell.length_b   1.000
_cell.length_c   1.000
_cell.angle_alpha   90.00
_cell.angle_beta   90.00
_cell.angle_gamma   90.00
#
_symmetry.space_group_name_H-M   'P 1'
#
loop_
_entity.id
_entity.type
_entity.pdbx_description
1 polymer ?
#
loop_
_entity_poly.entity_id
_entity_poly.type
_entity_poly.pdbx_seq_one_letter_code
_entity_poly.pdbx_strand_id
1 'polypeptide(L)'
;MNRSGRKMYDCVILTKDGRADGVLTIADLLQMSRELQNEAVEAQLATTLDVTKELENIRDAVNDVRISAQHGNKVSADMSELTLQGKGELGKVTEAFQRLSVFSAQQEQAMVSLQSEAGSIRSMSAAIKQLAEQCSLLAINASIEAARAGEYGRGFAVVAEEVMKLAAETKRAAEQITKQTGSITQAIEQTSDLAREGRHESEASRQYVKQAEAVFGSLFEAAGATRASVESIASLSERAYNHTANAAEQVSRLAGLSQVRKTNGNR
;
A
#
# COMPACT_ATOMS: atom_id res chain seq x y z
N MET A 1 82.44 50.47 53.96
CA MET A 1 81.27 50.29 54.85
C MET A 1 80.29 51.41 54.54
N ASN A 2 79.01 51.23 54.23
CA ASN A 2 78.18 50.03 54.14
C ASN A 2 76.83 50.44 53.50
N ARG A 3 76.29 49.63 52.57
CA ARG A 3 74.94 49.64 51.96
C ARG A 3 74.63 50.78 50.97
N SER A 4 75.04 50.66 49.70
CA SER A 4 74.38 49.94 48.58
C SER A 4 73.27 50.76 47.92
N GLY A 5 73.62 51.45 46.83
CA GLY A 5 72.68 52.10 45.93
C GLY A 5 71.77 51.07 45.31
N ARG A 6 70.47 51.14 45.62
CA ARG A 6 69.41 50.42 44.92
C ARG A 6 69.39 50.93 43.48
N LYS A 7 70.15 50.27 42.60
CA LYS A 7 69.94 50.40 41.16
C LYS A 7 68.54 49.89 40.87
N MET A 8 67.59 50.80 40.60
CA MET A 8 66.31 50.48 39.99
C MET A 8 66.61 49.99 38.57
N TYR A 9 66.90 48.70 38.41
CA TYR A 9 66.86 48.10 37.09
C TYR A 9 65.45 47.61 36.86
N ASP A 10 64.83 48.17 35.82
CA ASP A 10 63.58 47.74 35.22
C ASP A 10 62.39 47.71 36.19
N CYS A 11 61.85 48.90 36.45
CA CYS A 11 60.58 49.05 37.14
C CYS A 11 59.71 50.07 36.40
N VAL A 12 58.39 49.83 36.40
CA VAL A 12 57.40 50.74 35.83
C VAL A 12 56.86 51.60 36.97
N ILE A 13 57.02 52.92 36.87
CA ILE A 13 56.45 53.86 37.84
C ILE A 13 55.00 54.10 37.44
N LEU A 14 54.07 53.68 38.29
CA LEU A 14 52.64 53.94 38.12
C LEU A 14 52.36 55.37 38.55
N THR A 15 51.65 56.13 37.73
CA THR A 15 51.23 57.51 38.06
C THR A 15 49.72 57.63 37.99
N LYS A 16 49.13 58.34 38.95
CA LYS A 16 47.72 58.68 38.99
C LYS A 16 47.60 60.19 39.21
N ASP A 17 46.80 60.85 38.38
CA ASP A 17 46.65 62.32 38.39
C ASP A 17 48.00 63.09 38.32
N GLY A 18 48.97 62.55 37.57
CA GLY A 18 50.28 63.16 37.37
C GLY A 18 51.27 63.03 38.53
N ARG A 19 50.94 62.26 39.58
CA ARG A 19 51.85 61.95 40.71
C ARG A 19 52.21 60.46 40.72
N ALA A 20 53.45 60.14 41.11
CA ALA A 20 53.89 58.76 41.30
C ALA A 20 53.10 58.11 42.43
N ASP A 21 52.36 57.07 42.09
CA ASP A 21 51.39 56.36 42.94
C ASP A 21 51.90 54.95 43.30
N GLY A 22 52.86 54.40 42.54
CA GLY A 22 53.48 53.11 42.86
C GLY A 22 54.67 52.77 41.96
N VAL A 23 55.37 51.68 42.29
CA VAL A 23 56.48 51.12 41.51
C VAL A 23 56.21 49.63 41.30
N LEU A 24 56.16 49.20 40.04
CA LEU A 24 56.00 47.81 39.64
C LEU A 24 57.36 47.26 39.21
N THR A 25 57.87 46.22 39.87
CA THR A 25 59.16 45.61 39.53
C THR A 25 58.99 44.49 38.49
N ILE A 26 60.09 44.05 37.85
CA ILE A 26 60.09 42.80 37.06
C ILE A 26 59.54 41.61 37.87
N ALA A 27 59.83 41.53 39.18
CA ALA A 27 59.34 40.43 40.01
C ALA A 27 57.81 40.46 40.13
N ASP A 28 57.22 41.65 40.30
CA ASP A 28 55.76 41.85 40.33
C ASP A 28 55.13 41.51 38.97
N LEU A 29 55.75 41.92 37.85
CA LEU A 29 55.32 41.56 36.49
C LEU A 29 55.37 40.03 36.25
N LEU A 30 56.43 39.36 36.69
CA LEU A 30 56.56 37.90 36.57
C LEU A 30 55.58 37.15 37.49
N GLN A 31 55.23 37.72 38.65
CA GLN A 31 54.19 37.17 39.51
C GLN A 31 52.81 37.32 38.85
N MET A 32 52.45 38.53 38.41
CA MET A 32 51.20 38.78 37.69
C MET A 32 51.09 37.91 36.43
N SER A 33 52.18 37.73 35.68
CA SER A 33 52.19 36.83 34.51
C SER A 33 51.95 35.37 34.89
N ARG A 34 52.45 34.90 36.04
CA ARG A 34 52.21 33.53 36.52
C ARG A 34 50.78 33.34 37.01
N GLU A 35 50.23 34.33 37.71
CA GLU A 35 48.82 34.33 38.13
C GLU A 35 47.89 34.27 36.92
N LEU A 36 48.09 35.15 35.92
CA LEU A 36 47.34 35.13 34.66
C LEU A 36 47.51 33.80 33.89
N GLN A 37 48.70 33.20 33.89
CA GLN A 37 48.92 31.89 33.26
C GLN A 37 48.19 30.76 34.00
N ASN A 38 48.16 30.78 35.33
CA ASN A 38 47.44 29.80 36.13
C ASN A 38 45.93 29.91 35.94
N GLU A 39 45.37 31.13 35.96
CA GLU A 39 43.96 31.39 35.67
C GLU A 39 43.59 30.91 34.26
N ALA A 40 44.44 31.20 33.25
CA ALA A 40 44.23 30.74 31.89
C ALA A 40 44.25 29.20 31.76
N VAL A 41 45.16 28.52 32.48
CA VAL A 41 45.23 27.05 32.50
C VAL A 41 44.03 26.43 33.20
N GLU A 42 43.52 27.05 34.28
CA GLU A 42 42.30 26.58 34.95
C GLU A 42 41.06 26.75 34.09
N ALA A 43 40.91 27.91 33.43
CA ALA A 43 39.84 28.14 32.47
C ALA A 43 39.91 27.13 31.31
N GLN A 44 41.11 26.89 30.77
CA GLN A 44 41.33 25.91 29.71
C GLN A 44 40.95 24.49 30.14
N LEU A 45 41.28 24.09 31.38
CA LEU A 45 40.94 22.77 31.91
C LEU A 45 39.43 22.60 32.05
N ALA A 46 38.74 23.61 32.59
CA ALA A 46 37.29 23.62 32.70
C ALA A 46 36.62 23.48 31.32
N THR A 47 37.05 24.28 30.33
CA THR A 47 36.55 24.17 28.95
C THR A 47 36.82 22.79 28.34
N THR A 48 37.97 22.17 28.59
CA THR A 48 38.27 20.83 28.05
C THR A 48 37.38 19.73 28.65
N LEU A 49 37.01 19.84 29.92
CA LEU A 49 36.08 18.92 30.57
C LEU A 49 34.68 19.06 29.99
N ASP A 50 34.20 20.29 29.79
CA ASP A 50 32.91 20.55 29.15
C ASP A 50 32.86 20.01 27.73
N VAL A 51 33.91 20.25 26.92
CA VAL A 51 33.98 19.69 25.56
C VAL A 51 34.00 18.16 25.57
N THR A 52 34.67 17.52 26.54
CA THR A 52 34.69 16.06 26.65
C THR A 52 33.29 15.51 26.90
N LYS A 53 32.53 16.14 27.81
CA LYS A 53 31.14 15.76 28.09
C LYS A 53 30.24 15.94 26.88
N GLU A 54 30.39 17.05 26.14
CA GLU A 54 29.62 17.26 24.91
C GLU A 54 29.97 16.22 23.82
N LEU A 55 31.23 15.79 23.73
CA LEU A 55 31.63 14.72 22.82
C LEU A 55 31.04 13.35 23.20
N GLU A 56 30.91 13.06 24.50
CA GLU A 56 30.18 11.87 24.98
C GLU A 56 28.71 11.92 24.56
N ASN A 57 28.02 13.05 24.80
CA ASN A 57 26.63 13.24 24.37
C ASN A 57 26.46 13.05 22.85
N ILE A 58 27.37 13.62 22.04
CA ILE A 58 27.35 13.45 20.58
C ILE A 58 27.54 11.98 20.20
N ARG A 59 28.46 11.27 20.86
CA ARG A 59 28.73 9.87 20.57
C ARG A 59 27.51 8.99 20.83
N ASP A 60 26.80 9.22 21.93
CA ASP A 60 25.58 8.50 22.26
C ASP A 60 24.49 8.78 21.22
N ALA A 61 24.27 10.04 20.87
CA ALA A 61 23.31 10.43 19.84
C ALA A 61 23.64 9.79 18.47
N VAL A 62 24.92 9.75 18.08
CA VAL A 62 25.35 9.08 16.83
C VAL A 62 25.09 7.58 16.88
N ASN A 63 25.28 6.93 18.04
CA ASN A 63 24.98 5.52 18.20
C ASN A 63 23.46 5.24 18.09
N ASP A 64 22.62 6.11 18.64
CA ASP A 64 21.16 6.02 18.51
C ASP A 64 20.71 6.16 17.05
N VAL A 65 21.32 7.07 16.30
CA VAL A 65 21.07 7.22 14.85
C VAL A 65 21.49 5.95 14.10
N ARG A 66 22.62 5.34 14.45
CA ARG A 66 23.08 4.09 13.83
C ARG A 66 22.11 2.93 14.07
N ILE A 67 21.60 2.77 15.30
CA ILE A 67 20.58 1.77 15.64
C ILE A 67 19.29 2.06 14.86
N SER A 68 18.86 3.32 14.82
CA SER A 68 17.67 3.75 14.06
C SER A 68 17.81 3.44 12.57
N ALA A 69 19.00 3.64 11.99
CA ALA A 69 19.28 3.30 10.61
C ALA A 69 19.20 1.77 10.39
N GLN A 70 19.77 0.95 11.27
CA GLN A 70 19.64 -0.51 11.15
C GLN A 70 18.18 -0.97 11.19
N HIS A 71 17.37 -0.37 12.06
CA HIS A 71 15.93 -0.62 12.10
C HIS A 71 15.23 -0.16 10.82
N GLY A 72 15.53 1.03 10.32
CA GLY A 72 14.99 1.55 9.06
C GLY A 72 15.30 0.65 7.85
N ASN A 73 16.47 0.01 7.83
CA ASN A 73 16.85 -0.93 6.78
C ASN A 73 15.99 -2.18 6.80
N LYS A 74 15.74 -2.74 8.00
CA LYS A 74 14.84 -3.88 8.16
C LYS A 74 13.42 -3.54 7.71
N VAL A 75 12.88 -2.41 8.17
CA VAL A 75 11.53 -1.95 7.78
C VAL A 75 11.42 -1.75 6.27
N SER A 76 12.44 -1.18 5.62
CA SER A 76 12.43 -0.98 4.16
C SER A 76 12.49 -2.30 3.38
N ALA A 77 13.20 -3.30 3.90
CA ALA A 77 13.23 -4.65 3.34
C ALA A 77 11.86 -5.33 3.46
N ASP A 78 11.25 -5.29 4.66
CA ASP A 78 9.93 -5.84 4.91
C ASP A 78 8.86 -5.16 4.04
N MET A 79 8.93 -3.83 3.87
CA MET A 79 8.06 -3.07 2.95
C MET A 79 8.21 -3.53 1.50
N SER A 80 9.44 -3.77 1.04
CA SER A 80 9.70 -4.24 -0.32
C SER A 80 9.10 -5.63 -0.54
N GLU A 81 9.25 -6.53 0.43
CA GLU A 81 8.68 -7.87 0.38
C GLU A 81 7.13 -7.83 0.37
N LEU A 82 6.52 -7.12 1.31
CA LEU A 82 5.06 -6.97 1.39
C LEU A 82 4.48 -6.38 0.11
N THR A 83 5.19 -5.44 -0.50
CA THR A 83 4.77 -4.81 -1.75
C THR A 83 4.82 -5.80 -2.93
N LEU A 84 5.86 -6.64 -3.00
CA LEU A 84 5.95 -7.71 -4.00
C LEU A 84 4.88 -8.78 -3.80
N GLN A 85 4.62 -9.19 -2.56
CA GLN A 85 3.54 -10.11 -2.23
C GLN A 85 2.18 -9.54 -2.64
N GLY A 86 1.90 -8.28 -2.30
CA GLY A 86 0.67 -7.59 -2.68
C GLY A 86 0.49 -7.50 -4.20
N LYS A 87 1.56 -7.22 -4.95
CA LYS A 87 1.53 -7.27 -6.42
C LYS A 87 1.23 -8.68 -6.96
N GLY A 88 1.77 -9.72 -6.31
CA GLY A 88 1.46 -11.12 -6.63
C GLY A 88 -0.02 -11.46 -6.42
N GLU A 89 -0.61 -11.02 -5.31
CA GLU A 89 -2.04 -11.21 -5.05
C GLU A 89 -2.92 -10.46 -6.07
N LEU A 90 -2.55 -9.21 -6.44
CA LEU A 90 -3.25 -8.48 -7.50
C LEU A 90 -3.18 -9.21 -8.85
N GLY A 91 -2.06 -9.84 -9.18
CA GLY A 91 -1.93 -10.70 -10.36
C GLY A 91 -2.95 -11.84 -10.38
N LYS A 92 -3.16 -12.52 -9.24
CA LYS A 92 -4.18 -13.58 -9.11
C LYS A 92 -5.60 -13.03 -9.30
N VAL A 93 -5.87 -11.82 -8.82
CA VAL A 93 -7.17 -11.14 -9.02
C VAL A 93 -7.37 -10.80 -10.50
N THR A 94 -6.35 -10.31 -11.18
CA THR A 94 -6.38 -10.05 -12.63
C THR A 94 -6.72 -11.33 -13.42
N GLU A 95 -6.09 -12.46 -13.10
CA GLU A 95 -6.40 -13.75 -13.71
C GLU A 95 -7.85 -14.20 -13.42
N ALA A 96 -8.34 -13.98 -12.20
CA ALA A 96 -9.72 -14.31 -11.82
C ALA A 96 -10.73 -13.53 -12.67
N PHE A 97 -10.50 -12.23 -12.89
CA PHE A 97 -11.35 -11.43 -13.78
C PHE A 97 -11.28 -11.88 -15.23
N GLN A 98 -10.11 -12.32 -15.71
CA GLN A 98 -10.00 -12.86 -17.06
C GLN A 98 -10.79 -14.16 -17.23
N ARG A 99 -10.74 -15.06 -16.24
CA ARG A 99 -11.58 -16.26 -16.21
C ARG A 99 -13.07 -15.91 -16.15
N LEU A 100 -13.44 -14.91 -15.34
CA LEU A 100 -14.82 -14.44 -15.25
C LEU A 100 -15.34 -13.91 -16.59
N SER A 101 -14.53 -13.14 -17.32
CA SER A 101 -14.88 -12.66 -18.67
C SER A 101 -15.14 -13.82 -19.65
N VAL A 102 -14.33 -14.87 -19.61
CA VAL A 102 -14.52 -16.07 -20.45
C VAL A 102 -15.81 -16.80 -20.05
N PHE A 103 -16.05 -16.97 -18.75
CA PHE A 103 -17.26 -17.61 -18.23
C PHE A 103 -18.52 -16.84 -18.64
N SER A 104 -18.53 -15.51 -18.50
CA SER A 104 -19.65 -14.67 -18.94
C SER A 104 -19.91 -14.76 -20.44
N ALA A 105 -18.87 -14.93 -21.27
CA ALA A 105 -19.05 -15.13 -22.71
C ALA A 105 -19.66 -16.50 -23.02
N GLN A 106 -19.23 -17.55 -22.33
CA GLN A 106 -19.82 -18.90 -22.45
C GLN A 106 -21.28 -18.92 -21.99
N GLN A 107 -21.60 -18.23 -20.90
CA GLN A 107 -22.96 -18.10 -20.40
C GLN A 107 -23.87 -17.41 -21.41
N GLU A 108 -23.42 -16.32 -22.04
CA GLU A 108 -24.16 -15.64 -23.11
C GLU A 108 -24.44 -16.58 -24.30
N GLN A 109 -23.44 -17.35 -24.73
CA GLN A 109 -23.61 -18.34 -25.80
C GLN A 109 -24.63 -19.43 -25.43
N ALA A 110 -24.61 -19.91 -24.17
CA ALA A 110 -25.58 -20.90 -23.70
C ALA A 110 -27.01 -20.33 -23.67
N MET A 111 -27.18 -19.07 -23.27
CA MET A 111 -28.48 -18.38 -23.29
C MET A 111 -29.02 -18.24 -24.72
N VAL A 112 -28.17 -17.91 -25.69
CA VAL A 112 -28.56 -17.86 -27.11
C VAL A 112 -29.05 -19.22 -27.61
N SER A 113 -28.36 -20.30 -27.27
CA SER A 113 -28.80 -21.66 -27.62
C SER A 113 -30.14 -22.01 -26.98
N LEU A 114 -30.31 -21.73 -25.68
CA LEU A 114 -31.57 -21.96 -24.97
C LEU A 114 -32.74 -21.17 -25.58
N GLN A 115 -32.49 -19.94 -26.02
CA GLN A 115 -33.52 -19.13 -26.67
C GLN A 115 -33.94 -19.73 -28.02
N SER A 116 -33.00 -20.28 -28.78
CA SER A 116 -33.29 -21.00 -30.03
C SER A 116 -34.11 -22.27 -29.79
N GLU A 117 -33.77 -23.05 -28.76
CA GLU A 117 -34.53 -24.25 -28.38
C GLU A 117 -35.95 -23.90 -27.93
N ALA A 118 -36.12 -22.87 -27.08
CA ALA A 118 -37.43 -22.39 -26.66
C ALA A 118 -38.28 -21.91 -27.85
N GLY A 119 -37.66 -21.23 -28.83
CA GLY A 119 -38.31 -20.83 -30.09
C GLY A 119 -38.77 -22.02 -30.93
N SER A 120 -37.98 -23.09 -30.96
CA SER A 120 -38.31 -24.33 -31.67
C SER A 120 -39.49 -25.05 -31.01
N ILE A 121 -39.51 -25.13 -29.67
CA ILE A 121 -40.64 -25.71 -28.91
C ILE A 121 -41.92 -24.89 -29.12
N ARG A 122 -41.83 -23.55 -29.11
CA ARG A 122 -42.97 -22.68 -29.40
C ARG A 122 -43.54 -22.95 -30.80
N SER A 123 -42.68 -23.12 -31.80
CA SER A 123 -43.08 -23.41 -33.18
C SER A 123 -43.78 -24.78 -33.30
N MET A 124 -43.24 -25.81 -32.65
CA MET A 124 -43.87 -27.14 -32.60
C MET A 124 -45.23 -27.09 -31.87
N SER A 125 -45.31 -26.36 -30.77
CA SER A 125 -46.54 -26.17 -30.01
C SER A 125 -47.63 -25.47 -30.85
N ALA A 126 -47.26 -24.48 -31.65
CA ALA A 126 -48.17 -23.82 -32.59
C ALA A 126 -48.68 -24.80 -33.68
N ALA A 127 -47.81 -25.66 -34.21
CA ALA A 127 -48.21 -26.70 -35.17
C ALA A 127 -49.17 -27.73 -34.56
N ILE A 128 -48.90 -28.20 -33.33
CA ILE A 128 -49.80 -29.11 -32.59
C ILE A 128 -51.15 -28.45 -32.36
N LYS A 129 -51.18 -27.16 -32.00
CA LYS A 129 -52.42 -26.40 -31.84
C LYS A 129 -53.24 -26.37 -33.14
N GLN A 130 -52.60 -26.11 -34.27
CA GLN A 130 -53.26 -26.12 -35.58
C GLN A 130 -53.78 -27.51 -35.96
N LEU A 131 -53.00 -28.57 -35.71
CA LEU A 131 -53.43 -29.95 -35.94
C LEU A 131 -54.64 -30.32 -35.08
N ALA A 132 -54.65 -29.92 -33.81
CA ALA A 132 -55.78 -30.12 -32.91
C ALA A 132 -57.05 -29.39 -33.41
N GLU A 133 -56.92 -28.16 -33.91
CA GLU A 133 -58.03 -27.42 -34.51
C GLU A 133 -58.57 -28.11 -35.78
N GLN A 134 -57.70 -28.65 -36.63
CA GLN A 134 -58.11 -29.42 -37.81
C GLN A 134 -58.79 -30.73 -37.44
N CYS A 135 -58.25 -31.48 -36.47
CA CYS A 135 -58.88 -32.72 -35.97
C CYS A 135 -60.25 -32.44 -35.35
N SER A 136 -60.40 -31.33 -34.62
CA SER A 136 -61.69 -30.92 -34.06
C SER A 136 -62.71 -30.64 -35.16
N LEU A 137 -62.32 -29.94 -36.24
CA LEU A 137 -63.18 -29.69 -37.41
C LEU A 137 -63.57 -30.99 -38.14
N LEU A 138 -62.63 -31.91 -38.33
CA LEU A 138 -62.88 -33.23 -38.92
C LEU A 138 -63.88 -34.04 -38.08
N ALA A 139 -63.72 -34.01 -36.76
CA ALA A 139 -64.60 -34.71 -35.83
C ALA A 139 -66.01 -34.11 -35.81
N ILE A 140 -66.15 -32.79 -35.92
CA ILE A 140 -67.45 -32.12 -36.10
C ILE A 140 -68.13 -32.61 -37.39
N ASN A 141 -67.41 -32.66 -38.51
CA ASN A 141 -67.95 -33.17 -39.77
C ASN A 141 -68.38 -34.64 -39.66
N ALA A 142 -67.59 -35.48 -38.99
CA ALA A 142 -67.92 -36.87 -38.75
C ALA A 142 -69.17 -37.03 -37.85
N SER A 143 -69.31 -36.19 -36.82
CA SER A 143 -70.47 -36.17 -35.93
C SER A 143 -71.75 -35.80 -36.69
N ILE A 144 -71.68 -34.79 -37.58
CA ILE A 144 -72.78 -34.39 -38.45
C ILE A 144 -73.21 -35.55 -39.36
N GLU A 145 -72.25 -36.23 -40.00
CA GLU A 145 -72.57 -37.32 -40.93
C GLU A 145 -73.10 -38.56 -40.18
N ALA A 146 -72.58 -38.82 -38.98
CA ALA A 146 -73.09 -39.87 -38.09
C ALA A 146 -74.55 -39.61 -37.67
N ALA A 147 -74.91 -38.35 -37.36
CA ALA A 147 -76.29 -37.97 -37.09
C ALA A 147 -77.19 -38.14 -38.33
N ARG A 148 -76.65 -37.86 -39.52
CA ARG A 148 -77.34 -38.00 -40.80
C ARG A 148 -77.64 -39.46 -41.18
N ALA A 149 -76.79 -40.39 -40.78
CA ALA A 149 -76.97 -41.84 -40.97
C ALA A 149 -77.98 -42.47 -39.99
N GLY A 150 -78.51 -41.71 -39.03
CA GLY A 150 -79.54 -42.16 -38.09
C GLY A 150 -79.06 -43.31 -37.19
N GLU A 151 -79.85 -44.38 -37.08
CA GLU A 151 -79.54 -45.54 -36.23
C GLU A 151 -78.21 -46.23 -36.61
N TYR A 152 -77.84 -46.24 -37.90
CA TYR A 152 -76.61 -46.85 -38.38
C TYR A 152 -75.35 -46.03 -38.04
N GLY A 153 -75.50 -44.75 -37.71
CA GLY A 153 -74.39 -43.84 -37.39
C GLY A 153 -74.04 -43.74 -35.90
N ARG A 154 -74.82 -44.36 -34.99
CA ARG A 154 -74.65 -44.22 -33.53
C ARG A 154 -73.23 -44.52 -33.03
N GLY A 155 -72.59 -45.58 -33.54
CA GLY A 155 -71.21 -45.92 -33.17
C GLY A 155 -70.19 -44.87 -33.64
N PHE A 156 -70.37 -44.32 -34.84
CA PHE A 156 -69.53 -43.26 -35.38
C PHE A 156 -69.72 -41.94 -34.62
N ALA A 157 -70.93 -41.64 -34.13
CA ALA A 157 -71.20 -40.44 -33.33
C ALA A 157 -70.38 -40.44 -32.02
N VAL A 158 -70.33 -41.58 -31.32
CA VAL A 158 -69.54 -41.73 -30.08
C VAL A 158 -68.05 -41.53 -30.36
N VAL A 159 -67.53 -42.12 -31.44
CA VAL A 159 -66.12 -41.94 -31.83
C VAL A 159 -65.82 -40.47 -32.17
N ALA A 160 -66.71 -39.81 -32.92
CA ALA A 160 -66.54 -38.41 -33.28
C ALA A 160 -66.51 -37.48 -32.04
N GLU A 161 -67.36 -37.75 -31.05
CA GLU A 161 -67.37 -37.00 -29.79
C GLU A 161 -66.06 -37.19 -28.99
N GLU A 162 -65.54 -38.42 -28.92
CA GLU A 162 -64.27 -38.69 -28.24
C GLU A 162 -63.08 -38.03 -28.96
N VAL A 163 -63.07 -38.02 -30.31
CA VAL A 163 -62.04 -37.30 -31.09
C VAL A 163 -62.13 -35.79 -30.86
N MET A 164 -63.34 -35.21 -30.79
CA MET A 164 -63.50 -33.79 -30.44
C MET A 164 -62.91 -33.47 -29.06
N LYS A 165 -63.15 -34.33 -28.07
CA LYS A 165 -62.63 -34.16 -26.71
C LYS A 165 -61.10 -34.23 -26.68
N LEU A 166 -60.51 -35.24 -27.33
CA LEU A 166 -59.05 -35.39 -27.47
C LEU A 166 -58.41 -34.20 -28.18
N ALA A 167 -59.04 -33.69 -29.23
CA ALA A 167 -58.59 -32.50 -29.94
C ALA A 167 -58.61 -31.26 -29.02
N ALA A 168 -59.67 -31.06 -28.23
CA ALA A 168 -59.75 -29.96 -27.28
C ALA A 168 -58.69 -30.05 -26.16
N GLU A 169 -58.44 -31.26 -25.64
CA GLU A 169 -57.39 -31.50 -24.64
C GLU A 169 -55.99 -31.24 -25.22
N THR A 170 -55.74 -31.69 -26.46
CA THR A 170 -54.47 -31.46 -27.18
C THR A 170 -54.22 -29.96 -27.40
N LYS A 171 -55.26 -29.21 -27.79
CA LYS A 171 -55.19 -27.75 -27.93
C LYS A 171 -54.81 -27.06 -26.61
N ARG A 172 -55.44 -27.44 -25.50
CA ARG A 172 -55.11 -26.89 -24.17
C ARG A 172 -53.68 -27.21 -23.76
N ALA A 173 -53.23 -28.46 -23.98
CA ALA A 173 -51.85 -28.85 -23.69
C ALA A 173 -50.84 -28.02 -24.50
N ALA A 174 -51.10 -27.79 -25.79
CA ALA A 174 -50.27 -26.93 -26.62
C ALA A 174 -50.25 -25.47 -26.09
N GLU A 175 -51.39 -24.91 -25.70
CA GLU A 175 -51.44 -23.55 -25.12
C GLU A 175 -50.63 -23.45 -23.82
N GLN A 176 -50.66 -24.48 -22.97
CA GLN A 176 -49.87 -24.54 -21.74
C GLN A 176 -48.36 -24.61 -22.01
N ILE A 177 -47.93 -25.38 -23.03
CA ILE A 177 -46.54 -25.41 -23.50
C ILE A 177 -46.10 -24.04 -24.01
N THR A 178 -46.95 -23.35 -24.79
CA THR A 178 -46.68 -22.00 -25.29
C THR A 178 -46.49 -21.00 -24.15
N LYS A 179 -47.31 -21.10 -23.09
CA LYS A 179 -47.17 -20.26 -21.90
C LYS A 179 -45.86 -20.54 -21.16
N GLN A 180 -45.53 -21.81 -20.91
CA GLN A 180 -44.29 -22.19 -20.22
C GLN A 180 -43.04 -21.77 -20.99
N THR A 181 -43.01 -22.00 -22.31
CA THR A 181 -41.90 -21.55 -23.16
C THR A 181 -41.75 -20.03 -23.16
N GLY A 182 -42.87 -19.29 -23.11
CA GLY A 182 -42.82 -17.83 -22.93
C GLY A 182 -42.15 -17.40 -21.61
N SER A 183 -42.48 -18.06 -20.50
CA SER A 183 -41.82 -17.80 -19.21
C SER A 183 -40.33 -18.17 -19.24
N ILE A 184 -39.96 -19.25 -19.94
CA ILE A 184 -38.55 -19.64 -20.13
C ILE A 184 -37.81 -18.57 -20.93
N THR A 185 -38.38 -18.07 -22.03
CA THR A 185 -37.77 -16.98 -22.82
C THR A 185 -37.55 -15.72 -21.98
N GLN A 186 -38.53 -15.33 -21.17
CA GLN A 186 -38.38 -14.17 -20.28
C GLN A 186 -37.26 -14.38 -19.25
N ALA A 187 -37.14 -15.57 -18.67
CA ALA A 187 -36.07 -15.89 -17.73
C ALA A 187 -34.68 -15.88 -18.38
N ILE A 188 -34.59 -16.33 -19.64
CA ILE A 188 -33.35 -16.26 -20.44
C ILE A 188 -32.93 -14.80 -20.67
N GLU A 189 -33.86 -13.93 -21.07
CA GLU A 189 -33.61 -12.50 -21.27
C GLU A 189 -33.10 -11.83 -19.99
N GLN A 190 -33.80 -12.05 -18.86
CA GLN A 190 -33.37 -11.52 -17.56
C GLN A 190 -31.98 -12.02 -17.15
N THR A 191 -31.69 -13.30 -17.39
CA THR A 191 -30.37 -13.89 -17.08
C THR A 191 -29.28 -13.31 -17.98
N SER A 192 -29.58 -13.03 -19.25
CA SER A 192 -28.66 -12.40 -20.20
C SER A 192 -28.33 -10.96 -19.79
N ASP A 193 -29.33 -10.20 -19.36
CA ASP A 193 -29.13 -8.83 -18.87
C ASP A 193 -28.26 -8.80 -17.61
N LEU A 194 -28.54 -9.67 -16.62
CA LEU A 194 -27.72 -9.79 -15.42
C LEU A 194 -26.26 -10.19 -15.75
N ALA A 195 -26.07 -11.11 -16.71
CA ALA A 195 -24.73 -11.49 -17.15
C ALA A 195 -23.98 -10.33 -17.83
N ARG A 196 -24.69 -9.48 -18.58
CA ARG A 196 -24.11 -8.27 -19.20
C ARG A 196 -23.72 -7.23 -18.15
N GLU A 197 -24.56 -7.01 -17.16
CA GLU A 197 -24.26 -6.10 -16.05
C GLU A 197 -23.05 -6.58 -15.25
N GLY A 198 -23.00 -7.87 -14.89
CA GLY A 198 -21.85 -8.47 -14.21
C GLY A 198 -20.54 -8.37 -15.01
N ARG A 199 -20.61 -8.45 -16.35
CA ARG A 199 -19.45 -8.22 -17.23
C ARG A 199 -18.97 -6.77 -17.15
N HIS A 200 -19.89 -5.80 -17.16
CA HIS A 200 -19.55 -4.38 -17.06
C HIS A 200 -18.91 -4.05 -15.71
N GLU A 201 -19.47 -4.56 -14.61
CA GLU A 201 -18.91 -4.40 -13.27
C GLU A 201 -17.53 -5.05 -13.12
N SER A 202 -17.34 -6.22 -13.76
CA SER A 202 -16.03 -6.90 -13.81
C SER A 202 -14.97 -6.07 -14.56
N GLU A 203 -15.35 -5.41 -15.66
CA GLU A 203 -14.43 -4.55 -16.40
C GLU A 203 -14.04 -3.30 -15.60
N ALA A 204 -15.01 -2.67 -14.94
CA ALA A 204 -14.74 -1.57 -14.02
C ALA A 204 -13.80 -2.01 -12.87
N SER A 205 -14.05 -3.19 -12.31
CA SER A 205 -13.22 -3.76 -11.25
C SER A 205 -11.77 -4.01 -11.69
N ARG A 206 -11.56 -4.45 -12.94
CA ARG A 206 -10.21 -4.57 -13.52
C ARG A 206 -9.46 -3.24 -13.56
N GLN A 207 -10.15 -2.11 -13.73
CA GLN A 207 -9.50 -0.80 -13.68
C GLN A 207 -9.01 -0.46 -12.27
N TYR A 208 -9.79 -0.77 -11.23
CA TYR A 208 -9.36 -0.60 -9.84
C TYR A 208 -8.15 -1.46 -9.51
N VAL A 209 -8.11 -2.71 -9.99
CA VAL A 209 -6.94 -3.59 -9.81
C VAL A 209 -5.70 -2.99 -10.48
N LYS A 210 -5.80 -2.47 -11.70
CA LYS A 210 -4.68 -1.78 -12.37
C LYS A 210 -4.19 -0.55 -11.60
N GLN A 211 -5.10 0.23 -11.03
CA GLN A 211 -4.74 1.37 -10.19
C GLN A 211 -4.00 0.90 -8.93
N ALA A 212 -4.48 -0.17 -8.29
CA ALA A 212 -3.79 -0.78 -7.16
C ALA A 212 -2.39 -1.27 -7.55
N GLU A 213 -2.24 -1.95 -8.70
CA GLU A 213 -0.93 -2.40 -9.21
C GLU A 213 0.06 -1.23 -9.37
N ALA A 214 -0.42 -0.08 -9.86
CA ALA A 214 0.39 1.13 -9.97
C ALA A 214 0.82 1.67 -8.59
N VAL A 215 -0.10 1.71 -7.61
CA VAL A 215 0.19 2.13 -6.23
C VAL A 215 1.24 1.21 -5.60
N PHE A 216 1.09 -0.10 -5.74
CA PHE A 216 2.10 -1.06 -5.27
C PHE A 216 3.44 -0.85 -5.99
N GLY A 217 3.45 -0.51 -7.28
CA GLY A 217 4.67 -0.09 -7.99
C GLY A 217 5.36 1.10 -7.32
N SER A 218 4.62 2.16 -7.03
CA SER A 218 5.16 3.34 -6.35
C SER A 218 5.63 3.05 -4.91
N LEU A 219 4.93 2.17 -4.18
CA LEU A 219 5.36 1.74 -2.84
C LEU A 219 6.70 0.99 -2.89
N PHE A 220 6.92 0.17 -3.92
CA PHE A 220 8.17 -0.57 -4.09
C PHE A 220 9.34 0.38 -4.34
N GLU A 221 9.14 1.38 -5.20
CA GLU A 221 10.13 2.43 -5.46
C GLU A 221 10.42 3.26 -4.20
N ALA A 222 9.38 3.63 -3.44
CA ALA A 222 9.52 4.36 -2.19
C ALA A 222 10.29 3.57 -1.13
N ALA A 223 10.05 2.25 -1.02
CA ALA A 223 10.81 1.37 -0.13
C ALA A 223 12.29 1.30 -0.54
N GLY A 224 12.57 1.21 -1.84
CA GLY A 224 13.93 1.26 -2.39
C GLY A 224 14.65 2.58 -2.09
N ALA A 225 13.98 3.71 -2.28
CA ALA A 225 14.53 5.04 -1.97
C ALA A 225 14.78 5.22 -0.46
N THR A 226 13.88 4.69 0.38
CA THR A 226 14.04 4.71 1.84
C THR A 226 15.26 3.89 2.25
N ARG A 227 15.43 2.68 1.70
CA ARG A 227 16.62 1.86 1.94
C ARG A 227 17.92 2.58 1.57
N ALA A 228 17.98 3.20 0.39
CA ALA A 228 19.17 3.96 -0.02
C ALA A 228 19.47 5.13 0.92
N SER A 229 18.44 5.83 1.39
CA SER A 229 18.58 6.93 2.35
C SER A 229 19.11 6.43 3.70
N VAL A 230 18.60 5.28 4.17
CA VAL A 230 19.05 4.64 5.41
C VAL A 230 20.50 4.17 5.31
N GLU A 231 20.90 3.57 4.18
CA GLU A 231 22.30 3.18 3.93
C GLU A 231 23.24 4.40 3.97
N SER A 232 22.80 5.54 3.43
CA SER A 232 23.54 6.81 3.52
C SER A 232 23.66 7.31 4.97
N ILE A 233 22.57 7.29 5.74
CA ILE A 233 22.56 7.68 7.16
C ILE A 233 23.50 6.78 7.97
N ALA A 234 23.49 5.46 7.72
CA ALA A 234 24.40 4.52 8.39
C ALA A 234 25.87 4.88 8.14
N SER A 235 26.23 5.16 6.88
CA SER A 235 27.59 5.59 6.51
C SER A 235 27.99 6.93 7.15
N LEU A 236 27.10 7.92 7.15
CA LEU A 236 27.34 9.22 7.79
C LEU A 236 27.50 9.09 9.31
N SER A 237 26.71 8.22 9.94
CA SER A 237 26.79 7.96 11.38
C SER A 237 28.11 7.27 11.75
N GLU A 238 28.57 6.32 10.95
CA GLU A 238 29.88 5.69 11.15
C GLU A 238 31.02 6.72 11.05
N ARG A 239 30.96 7.60 10.05
CA ARG A 239 31.93 8.71 9.93
C ARG A 239 31.88 9.65 11.13
N ALA A 240 30.68 10.04 11.57
CA ALA A 240 30.50 10.92 12.72
C ALA A 240 31.08 10.27 14.00
N TYR A 241 30.83 8.98 14.20
CA TYR A 241 31.35 8.22 15.33
C TYR A 241 32.89 8.26 15.39
N ASN A 242 33.54 7.99 14.25
CA ASN A 242 34.99 8.05 14.13
C ASN A 242 35.55 9.47 14.37
N HIS A 243 34.87 10.50 13.86
CA HIS A 243 35.26 11.89 14.10
C HIS A 243 35.14 12.29 15.58
N THR A 244 34.06 11.90 16.25
CA THR A 244 33.85 12.18 17.68
C THR A 244 34.89 11.45 18.54
N ALA A 245 35.22 10.20 18.20
CA ALA A 245 36.27 9.44 18.87
C ALA A 245 37.64 10.12 18.75
N ASN A 246 38.02 10.56 17.55
CA ASN A 246 39.27 11.28 17.32
C ASN A 246 39.31 12.64 18.04
N ALA A 247 38.19 13.38 18.06
CA ALA A 247 38.08 14.64 18.77
C ALA A 247 38.24 14.43 20.29
N ALA A 248 37.63 13.39 20.85
CA ALA A 248 37.75 13.06 22.27
C ALA A 248 39.20 12.75 22.66
N GLU A 249 39.94 12.01 21.81
CA GLU A 249 41.36 11.75 22.02
C GLU A 249 42.19 13.05 22.02
N GLN A 250 41.94 13.96 21.07
CA GLN A 250 42.64 15.24 20.97
C GLN A 250 42.37 16.14 22.19
N VAL A 251 41.12 16.20 22.65
CA VAL A 251 40.73 16.97 23.85
C VAL A 251 41.35 16.38 25.10
N SER A 252 41.35 15.05 25.24
CA SER A 252 42.03 14.36 26.35
C SER A 252 43.53 14.68 26.38
N ARG A 253 44.20 14.71 25.20
CA ARG A 253 45.60 15.13 25.09
C ARG A 253 45.83 16.59 25.50
N LEU A 254 44.92 17.50 25.13
CA LEU A 254 44.97 18.91 25.53
C LEU A 254 44.79 19.10 27.04
N ALA A 255 43.87 18.36 27.64
CA ALA A 255 43.69 18.34 29.09
C ALA A 255 44.97 17.85 29.79
N GLY A 256 45.60 16.77 29.29
CA GLY A 256 46.87 16.26 29.81
C GLY A 256 48.02 17.28 29.74
N LEU A 257 48.18 17.99 28.60
CA LEU A 257 49.20 19.03 28.45
C LEU A 257 48.98 20.23 29.39
N SER A 258 47.72 20.60 29.62
CA SER A 258 47.33 21.69 30.52
C SER A 258 47.64 21.34 31.98
N GLN A 259 47.39 20.08 32.37
CA GLN A 259 47.76 19.55 33.69
C GLN A 259 49.27 19.61 33.94
N VAL A 260 50.08 19.22 32.94
CA VAL A 260 51.55 19.26 33.01
C VAL A 260 52.08 20.70 33.12
N ARG A 261 51.49 21.65 32.39
CA ARG A 261 51.84 23.09 32.52
C ARG A 261 51.55 23.61 33.92
N LYS A 262 50.41 23.27 34.52
CA LYS A 262 50.08 23.65 35.90
C LYS A 262 51.11 23.13 36.91
N THR A 263 51.56 21.88 36.75
CA THR A 263 52.58 21.29 37.64
C THR A 263 53.97 21.91 37.49
N ASN A 264 54.33 22.38 36.30
CA ASN A 264 55.63 23.02 36.04
C ASN A 264 55.65 24.51 36.42
N GLY A 265 54.52 25.21 36.37
CA GLY A 265 54.41 26.62 36.79
C GLY A 265 54.48 26.85 38.30
N ASN A 266 54.27 25.79 39.10
CA ASN A 266 54.37 25.80 40.56
C ASN A 266 55.76 25.40 41.11
N ARG A 267 56.76 25.20 40.23
CA ARG A 267 58.17 24.95 40.59
C ARG A 267 59.03 26.17 40.28
#